data_AF-A0A7C6GMT7-F1
#
_entry.id   AF-A0A7C6GMT7-F1
#
_cell.length_a   1.000
_cell.length_b   1.000
_cell.length_c   1.000
_cell.angle_alpha   90.00
_cell.angle_beta   90.00
_cell.angle_gamma   90.00
#
_symmetry.space_group_name_H-M   'P 1'
#
loop_
_entity.id
_entity.type
_entity.pdbx_description
1 polymer ?
#
loop_
_entity_poly.entity_id
_entity_poly.type
_entity_poly.pdbx_seq_one_letter_code
_entity_poly.pdbx_strand_id
1 'polypeptide(L)' 'MFDAKSLDSGARRIVAWVAAINLFGFLIELVVASIIGSAALFADAADFLEDFLINMLVVTALGWSVASRRKA' A
#
# COMPACT_ATOMS: atom_id res chain seq x y z
N MET A 1 3.67 23.13 -15.54
CA MET A 1 2.22 23.01 -15.81
C MET A 1 1.80 21.60 -15.41
N PHE A 2 1.20 21.44 -14.23
CA PHE A 2 0.79 20.12 -13.72
C PHE A 2 -0.56 19.77 -14.34
N ASP A 3 -0.59 18.75 -15.20
CA ASP A 3 -1.82 18.20 -15.79
C ASP A 3 -2.43 17.19 -14.81
N ALA A 4 -3.76 17.12 -14.70
CA ALA A 4 -4.47 16.15 -13.86
C ALA A 4 -4.02 14.70 -14.13
N LYS A 5 -3.63 14.38 -15.38
CA LYS A 5 -3.11 13.06 -15.75
C LYS A 5 -1.73 12.76 -15.16
N SER A 6 -0.90 13.79 -14.99
CA SER A 6 0.44 13.69 -14.39
C SER A 6 0.36 13.53 -12.87
N LEU A 7 -0.62 14.18 -12.23
CA LEU A 7 -0.91 14.02 -10.80
C LEU A 7 -1.39 12.58 -10.50
N ASP A 8 -2.25 12.02 -11.35
CA ASP A 8 -2.78 10.66 -11.21
C ASP A 8 -1.67 9.58 -11.32
N SER A 9 -0.78 9.72 -12.31
CA SER A 9 0.36 8.80 -12.47
C SER A 9 1.41 8.94 -11.37
N GLY A 10 1.67 10.17 -10.90
CA GLY A 10 2.56 10.45 -9.78
C GLY A 10 2.02 9.89 -8.46
N ALA A 11 0.75 10.16 -8.17
CA ALA A 11 0.07 9.66 -6.97
C ALA A 11 0.04 8.13 -6.95
N ARG A 12 -0.31 7.47 -8.06
CA ARG A 12 -0.31 6.00 -8.13
C ARG A 12 1.07 5.41 -7.81
N ARG A 13 2.15 6.03 -8.30
CA ARG A 13 3.51 5.57 -8.03
C ARG A 13 3.89 5.75 -6.55
N ILE A 14 3.52 6.89 -5.96
CA ILE A 14 3.78 7.16 -4.53
C ILE A 14 3.03 6.15 -3.67
N VAL A 15 1.72 5.95 -3.88
CA VAL A 15 0.92 5.00 -3.09
C VAL A 15 1.42 3.57 -3.26
N ALA A 16 1.86 3.18 -4.46
CA ALA A 16 2.47 1.86 -4.68
C ALA A 16 3.78 1.68 -3.91
N TRP A 17 4.62 2.72 -3.80
CA TRP A 17 5.81 2.68 -2.97
C TRP A 17 5.49 2.59 -1.48
N VAL A 18 4.50 3.37 -1.01
CA VAL A 18 4.04 3.30 0.38
C VAL A 18 3.53 1.90 0.71
N ALA A 19 2.73 1.28 -0.17
CA ALA A 19 2.30 -0.10 -0.03
C ALA A 19 3.51 -1.06 0.09
N ALA A 20 4.49 -0.95 -0.81
CA ALA A 20 5.67 -1.83 -0.78
C ALA A 20 6.50 -1.68 0.50
N ILE A 21 6.65 -0.46 1.01
CA ILE A 21 7.37 -0.19 2.26
C ILE A 21 6.61 -0.78 3.45
N ASN A 22 5.29 -0.60 3.52
CA ASN A 22 4.46 -1.18 4.58
C ASN A 22 4.49 -2.71 4.56
N LEU A 23 4.45 -3.33 3.38
CA LEU A 23 4.62 -4.78 3.26
C LEU A 23 5.99 -5.26 3.76
N PHE A 24 7.05 -4.49 3.48
CA PHE A 24 8.38 -4.80 3.98
C PHE A 24 8.47 -4.68 5.51
N GLY A 25 7.88 -3.61 6.07
CA GLY A 25 7.75 -3.43 7.52
C GLY A 25 7.02 -4.60 8.18
N PHE A 26 5.86 -4.99 7.64
CA PHE A 26 5.08 -6.14 8.08
C PHE A 26 5.92 -7.42 8.16
N LEU A 27 6.68 -7.74 7.11
CA LEU A 27 7.48 -8.97 7.08
C LEU A 27 8.57 -8.98 8.16
N ILE A 28 9.19 -7.83 8.43
CA ILE A 28 10.21 -7.70 9.48
C ILE A 28 9.55 -7.90 10.85
N GLU A 29 8.51 -7.12 11.17
CA GLU A 29 7.79 -7.23 12.44
C GLU A 29 7.24 -8.64 12.65
N LEU A 30 6.68 -9.28 11.62
CA LEU A 30 6.18 -10.66 11.70
C LEU A 30 7.28 -11.67 12.04
N VAL A 31 8.47 -11.54 11.43
CA VAL A 31 9.62 -12.41 11.73
C VAL A 31 10.11 -12.17 13.15
N VAL A 32 10.25 -10.92 13.58
CA VAL A 32 10.69 -10.57 14.93
C VAL A 32 9.67 -11.02 15.97
N ALA A 33 8.38 -10.79 15.73
CA ALA A 33 7.27 -11.26 16.57
C ALA A 33 7.29 -12.77 16.75
N SER A 34 7.57 -13.50 15.66
CA SER A 34 7.67 -14.97 15.68
C SER A 34 8.87 -15.47 16.49
N ILE A 35 10.00 -14.76 16.43
CA ILE A 35 11.22 -15.11 17.18
C ILE A 35 11.03 -14.83 18.68
N ILE A 36 10.44 -13.69 19.03
CA ILE A 36 10.30 -13.24 20.42
C ILE A 36 9.04 -13.81 21.09
N GLY A 37 8.06 -14.27 20.29
CA GLY A 37 6.78 -14.77 20.78
C GLY A 37 5.88 -13.67 21.34
N SER A 38 6.02 -12.44 20.85
CA SER A 38 5.29 -11.27 21.37
C SER A 38 3.97 -11.05 20.64
N ALA A 39 2.85 -11.21 21.36
CA ALA A 39 1.52 -10.88 20.84
C ALA A 39 1.36 -9.40 20.46
N ALA A 40 2.07 -8.49 21.17
CA ALA A 40 2.03 -7.06 20.87
C ALA A 40 2.71 -6.73 19.53
N LEU A 41 3.84 -7.37 19.20
CA LEU A 41 4.47 -7.20 17.89
C LEU A 41 3.62 -7.81 16.77
N PHE A 42 2.90 -8.92 17.04
CA PHE A 42 1.94 -9.43 16.04
C PHE A 42 0.81 -8.43 15.75
N ALA A 43 0.36 -7.69 16.76
CA ALA A 43 -0.62 -6.62 16.57
C ALA A 43 -0.03 -5.45 15.76
N ASP A 44 1.21 -5.07 16.04
CA ASP A 44 1.93 -4.03 15.29
C ASP A 44 2.17 -4.46 13.82
N ALA A 45 2.57 -5.71 13.60
CA ALA A 45 2.66 -6.30 12.26
C ALA A 45 1.32 -6.26 11.52
N ALA A 46 0.20 -6.57 12.19
CA ALA A 46 -1.12 -6.53 11.57
C ALA A 46 -1.51 -5.11 11.12
N ASP A 47 -1.09 -4.06 11.84
CA ASP A 47 -1.28 -2.66 11.45
C ASP A 47 -0.53 -2.34 10.14
N PHE A 48 0.73 -2.77 10.00
CA PHE A 48 1.46 -2.65 8.73
C PHE A 48 0.80 -3.38 7.55
N LEU A 49 0.16 -4.53 7.82
CA LEU A 49 -0.57 -5.28 6.82
C LEU A 49 -1.86 -4.55 6.40
N GLU A 50 -2.59 -3.96 7.35
CA GLU A 50 -3.75 -3.09 7.08
C GLU A 50 -3.35 -1.95 6.14
N ASP A 51 -2.26 -1.28 6.46
CA ASP A 51 -1.69 -0.19 5.69
C ASP A 51 -1.32 -0.61 4.25
N PHE A 52 -0.70 -1.78 4.08
CA PHE A 52 -0.42 -2.35 2.76
C PHE A 52 -1.71 -2.59 1.96
N LEU A 53 -2.72 -3.21 2.58
CA LEU A 53 -3.97 -3.58 1.93
C LEU A 53 -4.79 -2.35 1.52
N ILE A 54 -4.86 -1.34 2.38
CA ILE A 54 -5.54 -0.08 2.06
C ILE A 54 -4.84 0.63 0.89
N ASN A 55 -3.51 0.74 0.91
CA ASN A 55 -2.78 1.37 -0.19
C ASN A 55 -2.91 0.58 -1.50
N MET A 56 -2.95 -0.76 -1.44
CA MET A 56 -3.25 -1.61 -2.60
C MET A 56 -4.67 -1.36 -3.15
N LEU A 57 -5.66 -1.21 -2.28
CA LEU A 57 -7.02 -0.87 -2.70
C LEU A 57 -7.06 0.50 -3.40
N VAL A 58 -6.35 1.49 -2.87
CA VAL A 58 -6.22 2.82 -3.51
C VAL A 58 -5.55 2.72 -4.88
N VAL A 59 -4.45 1.96 -5.01
CA VAL A 59 -3.75 1.77 -6.30
C VAL A 59 -4.66 1.09 -7.33
N THR A 60 -5.41 0.07 -6.93
CA THR A 60 -6.36 -0.63 -7.82
C THR A 60 -7.53 0.27 -8.22
N ALA A 61 -8.07 1.08 -7.30
CA ALA A 61 -9.11 2.07 -7.58
C ALA A 61 -8.65 3.15 -8.57
N LEU A 62 -7.43 3.68 -8.39
CA LEU A 62 -6.81 4.62 -9.34
C LEU A 62 -6.63 3.97 -10.73
N GLY A 63 -6.22 2.70 -10.78
CA GLY A 63 -6.12 1.95 -12.03
C GLY A 63 -7.46 1.77 -12.76
N TRP A 64 -8.55 1.54 -12.01
CA TRP A 64 -9.90 1.41 -12.56
C TRP A 64 -10.43 2.74 -13.12
N SER A 65 -10.21 3.86 -12.43
CA SER A 65 -10.60 5.20 -12.89
C SER A 65 -10.00 5.54 -14.27
N VAL A 66 -8.73 5.16 -14.49
CA VAL A 66 -8.05 5.37 -15.78
C VAL A 66 -8.59 4.43 -16.87
N ALA A 67 -8.85 3.16 -16.56
CA ALA A 67 -9.35 2.18 -17.53
C ALA A 67 -10.82 2.42 -17.92
N SER A 68 -11.65 2.84 -16.97
CA SER A 68 -13.08 3.15 -17.17
C SER A 68 -13.27 4.37 -18.09
N ARG A 69 -12.42 5.40 -17.98
CA ARG A 69 -12.43 6.56 -18.88
C ARG A 69 -12.02 6.27 -20.32
N ARG A 70 -11.41 5.11 -20.60
CA ARG A 70 -11.00 4.71 -21.96
C ARG A 70 -12.10 3.97 -22.72
N LYS A 71 -13.23 3.68 -22.07
CA LYS A 71 -14.38 2.96 -22.64
C LYS A 71 -15.62 3.84 -22.87
N ALA A 72 -15.55 5.15 -22.60
CA ALA A 72 -16.56 6.14 -22.98
C ALA A 72 -16.08 6.92 -24.20
#